data_AF-A0A286FIA9-F1
#
_entry.id   AF-A0A286FIA9-F1
#
_cell.length_a   1.000
_cell.length_b   1.000
_cell.length_c   1.000
_cell.angle_alpha   90.00
_cell.angle_beta   90.00
_cell.angle_gamma   90.00
#
_symmetry.space_group_name_H-M   'P 1'
#
loop_
_entity.id
_entity.type
_entity.pdbx_description
1 polymer ?
#
loop_
_entity_poly.entity_id
_entity_poly.type
_entity_poly.pdbx_seq_one_letter_code
_entity_poly.pdbx_strand_id
1 'polypeptide(L)'
;MRVTTRSKRQVWGARLACAGLTTAVALGIAASPASAAREPGPPSAAGVQPVEYDQHPSCEDILGAGAFTFDFRQQPVNDGTFTFDSPNDNGSVTLDVHGPSTAQLVDFTINGPYAARGIIVEGGSSSNFYSYGAPGFPNGIESDEDLHAPVKNIGVGFDNPTHLHVCGIPSNYYT
;
A
#
# COMPACT_ATOMS: atom_id res chain seq x y z
N MET A 1 51.00 6.14 -86.66
CA MET A 1 51.01 7.62 -86.66
C MET A 1 50.45 8.09 -85.32
N ARG A 2 51.04 9.15 -84.73
CA ARG A 2 50.78 9.85 -83.44
C ARG A 2 49.37 9.68 -82.83
N VAL A 3 49.20 9.69 -81.50
CA VAL A 3 49.22 10.89 -80.63
C VAL A 3 49.59 10.55 -79.17
N THR A 4 50.41 11.42 -78.55
CA THR A 4 50.68 11.56 -77.10
C THR A 4 49.86 12.71 -76.49
N THR A 5 49.83 12.82 -75.13
CA THR A 5 49.52 14.01 -74.28
C THR A 5 48.09 13.98 -73.65
N ARG A 6 47.75 14.30 -72.38
CA ARG A 6 48.37 14.91 -71.17
C ARG A 6 47.53 14.63 -69.90
N SER A 7 48.20 14.64 -68.74
CA SER A 7 47.89 15.31 -67.44
C SER A 7 46.45 15.63 -67.01
N LYS A 8 46.10 15.27 -65.75
CA LYS A 8 45.86 16.23 -64.63
C LYS A 8 45.76 15.50 -63.28
N ARG A 9 46.45 16.02 -62.26
CA ARG A 9 46.27 15.70 -60.83
C ARG A 9 45.02 16.42 -60.31
N GLN A 10 44.37 15.91 -59.27
CA GLN A 10 44.06 16.71 -58.07
C GLN A 10 43.67 15.85 -56.86
N VAL A 11 43.92 16.42 -55.69
CA VAL A 11 44.08 15.84 -54.35
C VAL A 11 42.87 16.18 -53.49
N TRP A 12 42.44 15.27 -52.61
CA TRP A 12 41.84 15.47 -51.26
C TRP A 12 41.06 14.19 -50.91
N GLY A 13 41.22 13.48 -49.79
CA GLY A 13 41.67 13.89 -48.47
C GLY A 13 40.47 13.99 -47.52
N ALA A 14 39.98 12.87 -46.99
CA ALA A 14 39.20 12.84 -45.75
C ALA A 14 39.20 11.43 -45.13
N ARG A 15 39.84 11.30 -43.97
CA ARG A 15 39.78 10.16 -43.06
C ARG A 15 38.57 10.35 -42.15
N LEU A 16 37.74 9.33 -41.97
CA LEU A 16 36.91 9.16 -40.78
C LEU A 16 36.91 7.68 -40.40
N ALA A 17 37.44 7.40 -39.21
CA ALA A 17 37.42 6.09 -38.57
C ALA A 17 36.05 5.90 -37.92
N CYS A 18 35.29 4.89 -38.35
CA CYS A 18 34.08 4.45 -37.65
C CYS A 18 34.44 3.26 -36.76
N ALA A 19 34.39 3.46 -35.44
CA ALA A 19 34.42 2.40 -34.47
C ALA A 19 33.10 1.61 -34.56
N GLY A 20 33.20 0.29 -34.80
CA GLY A 20 32.05 -0.61 -34.89
C GLY A 20 31.50 -0.94 -33.50
N LEU A 21 30.23 -0.61 -33.29
CA LEU A 21 29.44 -0.90 -32.11
C LEU A 21 28.98 -2.38 -32.18
N THR A 22 29.48 -3.25 -31.31
CA THR A 22 29.03 -4.65 -31.21
C THR A 22 27.75 -4.74 -30.37
N THR A 23 26.65 -5.13 -31.00
CA THR A 23 25.37 -5.46 -30.35
C THR A 23 25.41 -6.87 -29.76
N ALA A 24 25.24 -6.99 -28.44
CA ALA A 24 24.96 -8.26 -27.76
C ALA A 24 23.47 -8.35 -27.45
N VAL A 25 22.78 -9.33 -28.04
CA VAL A 25 21.40 -9.70 -27.70
C VAL A 25 21.46 -10.79 -26.65
N ALA A 26 20.93 -10.54 -25.45
CA ALA A 26 20.74 -11.55 -24.42
C ALA A 26 19.24 -11.83 -24.24
N LEU A 27 18.85 -13.08 -24.48
CA LEU A 27 17.51 -13.62 -24.30
C LEU A 27 17.28 -14.07 -22.86
N GLY A 28 16.07 -13.84 -22.35
CA GLY A 28 15.39 -14.80 -21.49
C GLY A 28 15.48 -14.58 -19.97
N ILE A 29 14.51 -13.85 -19.42
CA ILE A 29 13.96 -14.21 -18.11
C ILE A 29 12.57 -14.77 -18.39
N ALA A 30 12.38 -16.05 -18.09
CA ALA A 30 11.09 -16.70 -18.12
C ALA A 30 10.17 -15.96 -17.15
N ALA A 31 9.09 -15.36 -17.66
CA ALA A 31 7.96 -15.00 -16.82
C ALA A 31 7.36 -16.32 -16.32
N SER A 32 7.61 -16.65 -15.06
CA SER A 32 6.77 -17.60 -14.34
C SER A 32 5.31 -17.18 -14.53
N PRO A 33 4.34 -18.10 -14.63
CA PRO A 33 2.95 -17.69 -14.46
C PRO A 33 2.88 -17.03 -13.09
N ALA A 34 2.61 -15.72 -13.06
CA ALA A 34 2.07 -15.11 -11.87
C ALA A 34 0.76 -15.86 -11.63
N SER A 35 0.77 -16.83 -10.74
CA SER A 35 -0.43 -17.10 -9.97
C SER A 35 -0.84 -15.74 -9.45
N ALA A 36 -1.91 -15.17 -10.01
CA ALA A 36 -2.43 -13.88 -9.61
C ALA A 36 -2.96 -14.05 -8.19
N ALA A 37 -2.05 -14.06 -7.23
CA ALA A 37 -2.36 -13.78 -5.86
C ALA A 37 -3.01 -12.40 -5.91
N ARG A 38 -4.27 -12.36 -5.49
CA ARG A 38 -5.03 -11.13 -5.36
C ARG A 38 -4.18 -10.19 -4.50
N GLU A 39 -3.66 -9.12 -5.12
CA GLU A 39 -2.90 -8.14 -4.39
C GLU A 39 -3.86 -7.44 -3.43
N PRO A 40 -3.54 -7.33 -2.12
CA PRO A 40 -4.42 -6.75 -1.11
C PRO A 40 -4.81 -5.28 -1.34
N GLY A 41 -4.34 -4.66 -2.43
CA GLY A 41 -4.51 -3.25 -2.81
C GLY A 41 -3.25 -2.41 -2.58
N PRO A 42 -3.31 -1.09 -2.85
CA PRO A 42 -2.20 -0.18 -2.57
C PRO A 42 -1.89 -0.07 -1.07
N PRO A 43 -0.69 0.40 -0.70
CA PRO A 43 -0.39 0.74 0.70
C PRO A 43 -1.17 1.97 1.16
N SER A 44 -1.33 2.13 2.48
CA SER A 44 -1.81 3.36 3.10
C SER A 44 -0.84 4.53 2.90
N ALA A 45 -1.24 5.75 3.28
CA ALA A 45 -0.39 6.94 3.21
C ALA A 45 0.89 6.83 4.06
N ALA A 46 0.83 6.11 5.19
CA ALA A 46 2.01 5.77 5.99
C ALA A 46 2.90 4.68 5.36
N GLY A 47 2.55 4.19 4.16
CA GLY A 47 3.31 3.17 3.43
C GLY A 47 3.07 1.74 3.94
N VAL A 48 2.02 1.52 4.73
CA VAL A 48 1.69 0.18 5.26
C VAL A 48 0.92 -0.60 4.20
N GLN A 49 1.53 -1.70 3.74
CA GLN A 49 0.88 -2.63 2.82
C GLN A 49 -0.18 -3.46 3.58
N PRO A 50 -1.46 -3.46 3.17
CA PRO A 50 -2.47 -4.30 3.81
C PRO A 50 -2.19 -5.80 3.59
N VAL A 51 -2.60 -6.60 4.57
CA VAL A 51 -2.72 -8.05 4.44
C VAL A 51 -4.20 -8.38 4.33
N GLU A 52 -4.59 -9.03 3.25
CA GLU A 52 -5.98 -9.45 3.03
C GLU A 52 -6.28 -10.77 3.78
N TYR A 53 -7.46 -10.84 4.37
CA TYR A 53 -8.03 -12.04 4.97
C TYR A 53 -9.38 -12.36 4.30
N ASP A 54 -9.59 -13.63 3.97
CA ASP A 54 -10.80 -14.12 3.29
C ASP A 54 -12.08 -14.05 4.17
N GLN A 55 -11.98 -13.59 5.41
CA GLN A 55 -13.04 -13.51 6.41
C GLN A 55 -12.93 -12.20 7.21
N HIS A 56 -13.71 -12.11 8.29
CA HIS A 56 -13.74 -10.99 9.24
C HIS A 56 -13.13 -11.40 10.59
N PRO A 57 -11.80 -11.58 10.67
CA PRO A 57 -11.12 -11.88 11.91
C PRO A 57 -11.20 -10.69 12.88
N SER A 58 -11.18 -10.97 14.17
CA SER A 58 -11.04 -9.95 15.22
C SER A 58 -9.59 -9.53 15.42
N CYS A 59 -9.37 -8.45 16.17
CA CYS A 59 -8.04 -8.05 16.64
C CYS A 59 -7.30 -9.19 17.36
N GLU A 60 -8.03 -10.00 18.15
CA GLU A 60 -7.47 -11.14 18.87
C GLU A 60 -7.06 -12.28 17.94
N ASP A 61 -7.84 -12.56 16.90
CA ASP A 61 -7.53 -13.61 15.91
C ASP A 61 -6.22 -13.30 15.16
N ILE A 62 -5.94 -12.02 14.88
CA ILE A 62 -4.75 -11.60 14.13
C ILE A 62 -3.53 -11.38 15.04
N LEU A 63 -3.69 -10.58 16.09
CA LEU A 63 -2.56 -10.13 16.93
C LEU A 63 -2.30 -11.05 18.12
N GLY A 64 -3.27 -11.89 18.48
CA GLY A 64 -3.26 -12.69 19.69
C GLY A 64 -3.69 -11.91 20.94
N ALA A 65 -4.12 -12.67 21.96
CA ALA A 65 -4.54 -12.13 23.24
C ALA A 65 -3.40 -11.35 23.92
N GLY A 66 -3.69 -10.15 24.42
CA GLY A 66 -2.75 -9.30 25.15
C GLY A 66 -1.81 -8.45 24.29
N ALA A 67 -1.86 -8.58 22.95
CA ALA A 67 -1.09 -7.75 22.04
C ALA A 67 -1.70 -6.35 21.80
N PHE A 68 -2.92 -6.13 22.29
CA PHE A 68 -3.66 -4.87 22.26
C PHE A 68 -4.42 -4.69 23.58
N THR A 69 -4.88 -3.47 23.85
CA THR A 69 -5.58 -3.11 25.10
C THR A 69 -7.09 -3.02 24.91
N PHE A 70 -7.56 -2.59 23.74
CA PHE A 70 -8.99 -2.51 23.41
C PHE A 70 -9.24 -2.73 21.92
N ASP A 71 -10.43 -3.19 21.57
CA ASP A 71 -10.94 -3.32 20.20
C ASP A 71 -12.11 -2.33 20.04
N PHE A 72 -11.85 -1.18 19.44
CA PHE A 72 -12.91 -0.24 19.08
C PHE A 72 -13.49 -0.62 17.74
N ARG A 73 -14.83 -0.73 17.66
CA ARG A 73 -15.54 -1.12 16.45
C ARG A 73 -16.49 -0.01 16.01
N GLN A 74 -16.42 0.37 14.75
CA GLN A 74 -17.35 1.31 14.13
C GLN A 74 -18.14 0.65 13.01
N GLN A 75 -19.47 0.74 13.08
CA GLN A 75 -20.40 0.28 12.07
C GLN A 75 -21.69 1.14 12.07
N PRO A 76 -22.15 1.64 10.91
CA PRO A 76 -21.44 1.64 9.63
C PRO A 76 -20.17 2.51 9.69
N VAL A 77 -19.27 2.33 8.72
CA VAL A 77 -18.11 3.23 8.55
C VAL A 77 -18.61 4.51 7.88
N ASN A 78 -18.52 5.63 8.59
CA ASN A 78 -18.96 6.95 8.14
C ASN A 78 -18.14 8.05 8.82
N ASP A 79 -18.13 9.24 8.21
CA ASP A 79 -17.47 10.42 8.76
C ASP A 79 -17.98 10.71 10.17
N GLY A 80 -17.07 11.08 11.06
CA GLY A 80 -17.43 11.46 12.42
C GLY A 80 -16.29 11.35 13.41
N THR A 81 -16.60 11.68 14.66
CA THR A 81 -15.71 11.45 15.79
C THR A 81 -16.47 10.61 16.82
N PHE A 82 -15.89 9.48 17.18
CA PHE A 82 -16.51 8.44 17.99
C PHE A 82 -15.69 8.23 19.25
N THR A 83 -16.29 8.50 20.41
CA THR A 83 -15.64 8.30 21.70
C THR A 83 -15.68 6.82 22.11
N PHE A 84 -14.65 6.36 22.81
CA PHE A 84 -14.63 5.03 23.40
C PHE A 84 -14.16 5.06 24.86
N ASP A 85 -14.78 4.22 25.70
CA ASP A 85 -14.65 4.28 27.16
C ASP A 85 -13.54 3.38 27.75
N SER A 86 -12.49 3.06 27.01
CA SER A 86 -11.53 2.01 27.42
C SER A 86 -10.07 2.50 27.50
N PRO A 87 -9.23 2.04 28.46
CA PRO A 87 -9.48 1.79 29.89
C PRO A 87 -9.02 2.97 30.79
N ASN A 88 -8.55 4.10 30.25
CA ASN A 88 -7.99 5.23 31.01
C ASN A 88 -8.46 6.61 30.48
N ASP A 89 -9.77 6.84 30.42
CA ASP A 89 -10.43 8.13 30.12
C ASP A 89 -10.15 8.79 28.72
N ASN A 90 -11.23 9.30 28.09
CA ASN A 90 -11.24 10.32 27.01
C ASN A 90 -10.54 10.00 25.66
N GLY A 91 -10.62 8.77 25.16
CA GLY A 91 -10.22 8.45 23.78
C GLY A 91 -11.33 8.71 22.76
N SER A 92 -10.95 9.12 21.54
CA SER A 92 -11.87 9.08 20.40
C SER A 92 -11.16 8.70 19.12
N VAL A 93 -11.92 8.18 18.15
CA VAL A 93 -11.45 7.96 16.77
C VAL A 93 -12.23 8.91 15.88
N THR A 94 -11.53 9.77 15.17
CA THR A 94 -12.08 10.54 14.05
C THR A 94 -11.88 9.73 12.78
N LEU A 95 -12.95 9.56 12.01
CA LEU A 95 -12.92 8.92 10.70
C LEU A 95 -13.34 9.93 9.64
N ASP A 96 -12.65 9.93 8.51
CA ASP A 96 -13.03 10.63 7.28
C ASP A 96 -13.13 9.60 6.15
N VAL A 97 -14.27 9.54 5.47
CA VAL A 97 -14.58 8.55 4.44
C VAL A 97 -14.75 9.28 3.11
N HIS A 98 -13.76 9.12 2.23
CA HIS A 98 -13.69 9.81 0.95
C HIS A 98 -13.59 8.83 -0.23
N GLY A 99 -13.46 9.40 -1.42
CA GLY A 99 -13.40 8.64 -2.67
C GLY A 99 -14.78 8.27 -3.23
N PRO A 100 -14.81 7.55 -4.37
CA PRO A 100 -16.05 7.14 -5.02
C PRO A 100 -16.71 6.00 -4.24
N SER A 101 -18.05 5.87 -4.37
CA SER A 101 -18.85 4.81 -3.72
C SER A 101 -18.55 3.37 -4.17
N THR A 102 -17.52 3.16 -5.01
CA THR A 102 -17.06 1.86 -5.48
C THR A 102 -15.62 1.55 -5.04
N ALA A 103 -14.98 2.49 -4.33
CA ALA A 103 -13.62 2.39 -3.81
C ALA A 103 -13.44 3.45 -2.72
N GLN A 104 -14.30 3.40 -1.70
CA GLN A 104 -14.18 4.33 -0.58
C GLN A 104 -12.91 4.06 0.21
N LEU A 105 -12.27 5.15 0.60
CA LEU A 105 -11.10 5.17 1.46
C LEU A 105 -11.53 5.68 2.83
N VAL A 106 -10.72 5.38 3.85
CA VAL A 106 -10.96 5.78 5.22
C VAL A 106 -9.65 6.33 5.79
N ASP A 107 -9.70 7.56 6.24
CA ASP A 107 -8.66 8.14 7.09
C ASP A 107 -9.07 7.98 8.53
N PHE A 108 -8.10 7.77 9.42
CA PHE A 108 -8.37 7.76 10.85
C PHE A 108 -7.40 8.65 11.61
N THR A 109 -7.90 9.19 12.72
CA THR A 109 -7.09 9.87 13.73
C THR A 109 -7.59 9.44 15.11
N ILE A 110 -6.71 8.87 15.92
CA ILE A 110 -6.96 8.51 17.31
C ILE A 110 -6.56 9.70 18.17
N ASN A 111 -7.52 10.21 18.93
CA ASN A 111 -7.31 11.28 19.89
C ASN A 111 -7.20 10.70 21.30
N GLY A 112 -6.38 11.33 22.13
CA GLY A 112 -6.11 10.88 23.51
C GLY A 112 -4.79 10.10 23.61
N PRO A 113 -4.53 9.43 24.76
CA PRO A 113 -3.26 8.76 25.02
C PRO A 113 -3.19 7.36 24.38
N TYR A 114 -3.64 7.21 23.13
CA TYR A 114 -3.80 5.92 22.47
C TYR A 114 -3.24 5.93 21.04
N ALA A 115 -2.87 4.76 20.56
CA ALA A 115 -2.40 4.51 19.21
C ALA A 115 -2.96 3.18 18.69
N ALA A 116 -3.07 3.03 17.37
CA ALA A 116 -3.41 1.77 16.74
C ALA A 116 -2.18 0.88 16.68
N ARG A 117 -2.32 -0.36 17.18
CA ARG A 117 -1.39 -1.46 16.89
C ARG A 117 -1.74 -2.15 15.56
N GLY A 118 -3.00 -2.06 15.17
CA GLY A 118 -3.49 -2.49 13.88
C GLY A 118 -4.88 -1.94 13.59
N ILE A 119 -5.23 -1.87 12.32
CA ILE A 119 -6.57 -1.48 11.85
C ILE A 119 -7.09 -2.59 10.94
N ILE A 120 -8.34 -3.00 11.13
CA ILE A 120 -9.04 -3.93 10.23
C ILE A 120 -10.12 -3.13 9.52
N VAL A 121 -10.10 -3.13 8.18
CA VAL A 121 -11.16 -2.55 7.36
C VAL A 121 -11.89 -3.69 6.65
N GLU A 122 -13.18 -3.86 6.99
CA GLU A 122 -13.99 -4.96 6.47
C GLU A 122 -14.88 -4.48 5.31
N GLY A 123 -14.97 -5.29 4.26
CA GLY A 123 -15.87 -5.05 3.14
C GLY A 123 -16.26 -6.35 2.46
N GLY A 124 -17.51 -6.43 1.98
CA GLY A 124 -18.00 -7.65 1.34
C GLY A 124 -17.88 -8.86 2.27
N SER A 125 -17.14 -9.89 1.84
CA SER A 125 -16.89 -11.12 2.60
C SER A 125 -15.48 -11.23 3.17
N SER A 126 -14.66 -10.18 3.07
CA SER A 126 -13.22 -10.21 3.37
C SER A 126 -12.82 -9.00 4.22
N SER A 127 -11.56 -8.94 4.66
CA SER A 127 -11.01 -7.78 5.37
C SER A 127 -9.56 -7.49 5.01
N ASN A 128 -9.16 -6.24 5.15
CA ASN A 128 -7.78 -5.79 5.02
C ASN A 128 -7.26 -5.40 6.41
N PHE A 129 -6.10 -5.93 6.78
CA PHE A 129 -5.41 -5.62 8.02
C PHE A 129 -4.17 -4.78 7.76
N TYR A 130 -4.08 -3.63 8.44
CA TYR A 130 -2.93 -2.75 8.45
C TYR A 130 -2.20 -2.93 9.78
N SER A 131 -0.96 -3.43 9.72
CA SER A 131 -0.17 -3.70 10.93
C SER A 131 0.76 -2.54 11.27
N TYR A 132 0.53 -1.92 12.43
CA TYR A 132 1.39 -0.90 13.01
C TYR A 132 2.19 -1.48 14.19
N GLY A 133 2.47 -2.79 14.14
CA GLY A 133 3.34 -3.48 15.09
C GLY A 133 4.76 -3.71 14.60
N ALA A 134 5.04 -3.33 13.35
CA ALA A 134 6.36 -3.47 12.72
C ALA A 134 7.41 -2.51 13.33
N PRO A 135 8.72 -2.73 13.10
CA PRO A 135 9.78 -1.86 13.61
C PRO A 135 9.64 -0.37 13.26
N GLY A 136 8.89 -0.03 12.21
CA GLY A 136 8.60 1.35 11.82
C GLY A 136 7.60 2.07 12.74
N PHE A 137 6.83 1.33 13.53
CA PHE A 137 5.77 1.83 14.40
C PHE A 137 5.90 1.20 15.80
N PRO A 138 7.01 1.42 16.52
CA PRO A 138 7.26 0.74 17.79
C PRO A 138 6.14 0.96 18.81
N ASN A 139 5.53 2.15 18.80
CA ASN A 139 4.43 2.53 19.69
C ASN A 139 3.05 2.53 19.01
N GLY A 140 2.92 1.87 17.85
CA GLY A 140 1.74 2.02 17.00
C GLY A 140 1.75 3.33 16.21
N ILE A 141 0.58 3.72 15.70
CA ILE A 141 0.37 4.98 14.98
C ILE A 141 -0.91 5.67 15.47
N GLU A 142 -0.92 7.00 15.50
CA GLU A 142 -2.09 7.78 15.94
C GLU A 142 -3.02 8.13 14.78
N SER A 143 -2.49 8.27 13.56
CA SER A 143 -3.27 8.58 12.36
C SER A 143 -2.66 7.96 11.12
N ASP A 144 -3.50 7.56 10.18
CA ASP A 144 -3.11 7.15 8.83
C ASP A 144 -4.24 7.47 7.85
N GLU A 145 -3.90 7.51 6.57
CA GLU A 145 -4.80 7.93 5.50
C GLU A 145 -4.83 6.89 4.37
N ASP A 146 -5.87 6.99 3.55
CA ASP A 146 -6.11 6.17 2.36
C ASP A 146 -6.25 4.65 2.65
N LEU A 147 -6.77 4.27 3.83
CA LEU A 147 -7.08 2.87 4.11
C LEU A 147 -8.29 2.44 3.31
N HIS A 148 -8.22 1.28 2.69
CA HIS A 148 -9.31 0.75 1.89
C HIS A 148 -9.73 -0.65 2.36
N ALA A 149 -11.01 -0.96 2.14
CA ALA A 149 -11.54 -2.31 2.24
C ALA A 149 -10.95 -3.22 1.16
N PRO A 150 -11.06 -4.56 1.28
CA PRO A 150 -10.46 -5.48 0.33
C PRO A 150 -10.84 -5.23 -1.12
N VAL A 151 -9.97 -5.68 -2.03
CA VAL A 151 -10.31 -5.83 -3.45
C VAL A 151 -11.60 -6.65 -3.54
N LYS A 152 -12.43 -6.53 -4.58
CA LYS A 152 -13.61 -7.41 -4.73
C LYS A 152 -13.21 -8.83 -5.06
N ASN A 153 -13.95 -9.80 -4.50
CA ASN A 153 -13.77 -11.22 -4.84
C ASN A 153 -14.16 -11.51 -6.30
N ILE A 154 -15.11 -10.74 -6.84
CA ILE A 154 -15.61 -10.85 -8.21
C ILE A 154 -15.76 -9.44 -8.78
N GLY A 155 -15.14 -9.19 -9.93
CA GLY A 155 -15.18 -7.91 -10.62
C GLY A 155 -13.89 -7.10 -10.45
N VAL A 156 -13.97 -5.80 -10.74
CA VAL A 156 -12.87 -4.85 -10.60
C VAL A 156 -13.16 -3.86 -9.47
N GLY A 157 -12.12 -3.42 -8.76
CA GLY A 157 -12.21 -2.42 -7.69
C GLY A 157 -12.27 -3.04 -6.29
N PHE A 158 -12.68 -2.23 -5.32
CA PHE A 158 -12.72 -2.56 -3.90
C PHE A 158 -14.17 -2.71 -3.43
N ASP A 159 -14.39 -3.53 -2.41
CA ASP A 159 -15.62 -3.44 -1.63
C ASP A 159 -15.65 -2.11 -0.86
N ASN A 160 -16.84 -1.67 -0.47
CA ASN A 160 -16.93 -0.51 0.41
C ASN A 160 -16.66 -0.94 1.86
N PRO A 161 -16.02 -0.08 2.67
CA PRO A 161 -15.90 -0.29 4.11
C PRO A 161 -17.29 -0.43 4.75
N THR A 162 -17.46 -1.47 5.55
CA THR A 162 -18.71 -1.78 6.27
C THR A 162 -18.50 -1.79 7.78
N HIS A 163 -17.31 -2.24 8.21
CA HIS A 163 -16.85 -2.17 9.59
C HIS A 163 -15.40 -1.72 9.61
N LEU A 164 -15.03 -1.03 10.69
CA LEU A 164 -13.65 -0.70 11.00
C LEU A 164 -13.36 -1.09 12.45
N HIS A 165 -12.23 -1.77 12.65
CA HIS A 165 -11.72 -2.11 13.97
C HIS A 165 -10.41 -1.39 14.23
N VAL A 166 -10.28 -0.82 15.42
CA VAL A 166 -9.03 -0.29 15.94
C VAL A 166 -8.54 -1.20 17.05
N CYS A 167 -7.44 -1.91 16.79
CA CYS A 167 -6.73 -2.68 17.79
C CYS A 167 -5.81 -1.73 18.57
N GLY A 168 -6.37 -1.08 19.59
CA GLY A 168 -5.75 0.05 20.27
C GLY A 168 -4.83 -0.34 21.42
N ILE A 169 -3.79 0.47 21.63
CA ILE A 169 -2.85 0.42 22.76
C ILE A 169 -2.66 1.83 23.33
N PRO A 170 -2.21 1.98 24.58
CA PRO A 170 -1.67 3.26 25.07
C PRO A 170 -0.49 3.74 24.21
N SER A 171 -0.41 5.04 23.92
CA SER A 171 0.68 5.60 23.09
C SER A 171 2.08 5.49 23.73
N ASN A 172 2.13 5.24 25.04
CA ASN A 172 3.36 5.05 25.83
C ASN A 172 3.65 3.57 26.18
N TYR A 173 3.08 2.61 25.44
CA TYR A 173 3.14 1.18 25.79
C TYR A 173 4.57 0.59 25.95
N TYR A 174 5.57 1.15 25.27
CA TYR A 174 6.97 0.67 25.34
C TYR A 174 7.96 1.68 25.97
N THR A 175 7.49 2.75 26.61
CA THR A 175 8.34 3.70 27.34
C THR A 175 8.43 3.39 28.83
#